data_AF-A0A2D5G970-F1
#
_entry.id   AF-A0A2D5G970-F1
#
_cell.length_a   1.000
_cell.length_b   1.000
_cell.length_c   1.000
_cell.angle_alpha   90.00
_cell.angle_beta   90.00
_cell.angle_gamma   90.00
#
_symmetry.space_group_name_H-M   'P 1'
#
loop_
_entity.id
_entity.type
_entity.pdbx_description
1 polymer ?
#
loop_
_entity_poly.entity_id
_entity_poly.type
_entity_poly.pdbx_seq_one_letter_code
_entity_poly.pdbx_strand_id
1 'polypeptide(L)'
;MLSKLYKKYKNRQRKVKCEKGYATFHIDELSIFKFSGWVFKNSSTSEESCFVSFKLNNATICETPASIFREDLETSGIGNGACGFSVEPNWQVLEEGENVVVMYVNDVPVHSFRLTVTNKQLMVAMTSQIHRQIELAKTEIIESISSK
;
A
#
# COMPACT_ATOMS: atom_id res chain seq x y z
N MET A 1 25.02 3.65 -14.54
CA MET A 1 25.07 4.54 -13.35
C MET A 1 23.74 4.46 -12.59
N LEU A 2 23.55 3.48 -11.69
CA LEU A 2 22.34 3.35 -10.85
C LEU A 2 22.63 3.68 -9.37
N SER A 3 23.63 4.53 -9.11
CA SER A 3 24.13 4.77 -7.74
C SER A 3 23.43 5.89 -6.97
N LYS A 4 22.37 6.52 -7.50
CA LYS A 4 21.81 7.73 -6.87
C LYS A 4 20.28 7.84 -6.76
N LEU A 5 19.50 6.91 -7.32
CA LEU A 5 18.03 7.05 -7.36
C LEU A 5 17.25 6.16 -6.39
N TYR A 6 17.76 4.99 -6.03
CA TYR A 6 17.21 4.26 -4.87
C TYR A 6 17.82 4.85 -3.61
N LYS A 7 17.19 5.92 -3.10
CA LYS A 7 17.42 6.45 -1.76
C LYS A 7 16.98 5.36 -0.80
N LYS A 8 17.88 4.39 -0.59
CA LYS A 8 17.77 3.24 0.30
C LYS A 8 17.07 3.72 1.55
N TYR A 9 15.77 3.41 1.70
CA TYR A 9 15.02 3.76 2.88
C TYR A 9 15.72 3.01 4.02
N LYS A 10 16.59 3.73 4.71
CA LYS A 10 17.66 3.12 5.50
C LYS A 10 17.08 2.73 6.83
N ASN A 11 16.35 1.60 6.85
CA ASN A 11 16.09 0.65 7.95
C ASN A 11 16.44 1.14 9.37
N ARG A 12 15.95 2.30 9.79
CA ARG A 12 16.22 2.88 11.11
C ARG A 12 14.89 2.97 11.83
N GLN A 13 14.74 2.08 12.81
CA GLN A 13 13.64 1.88 13.77
C GLN A 13 12.87 0.58 13.52
N ARG A 14 13.55 -0.57 13.71
CA ARG A 14 12.90 -1.87 13.88
C ARG A 14 12.32 -1.95 15.30
N LYS A 15 11.06 -1.60 15.48
CA LYS A 15 10.26 -2.02 16.65
C LYS A 15 9.27 -3.15 16.28
N VAL A 16 9.48 -3.80 15.15
CA VAL A 16 8.69 -4.96 14.72
C VAL A 16 9.54 -6.22 14.88
N LYS A 17 9.02 -7.23 15.58
CA LYS A 17 9.67 -8.55 15.68
C LYS A 17 9.50 -9.29 14.36
N CYS A 18 10.53 -9.27 13.51
CA CYS A 18 10.58 -10.02 12.27
C CYS A 18 11.97 -10.61 12.08
N GLU A 19 12.07 -11.74 11.37
CA GLU A 19 13.37 -12.28 10.99
C GLU A 19 14.12 -11.29 10.09
N LYS A 20 15.42 -11.12 10.35
CA LYS A 20 16.25 -10.18 9.60
C LYS A 20 16.33 -10.64 8.15
N GLY A 21 15.80 -9.83 7.25
CA GLY A 21 15.82 -10.13 5.82
C GLY A 21 14.68 -11.02 5.36
N TYR A 22 13.56 -11.11 6.09
CA TYR A 22 12.35 -11.81 5.64
C TYR A 22 11.87 -11.34 4.25
N ALA A 23 11.82 -10.01 4.05
CA ALA A 23 11.44 -9.39 2.79
C ALA A 23 12.29 -8.16 2.49
N THR A 24 12.45 -7.86 1.20
CA THR A 24 12.97 -6.62 0.66
C THR A 24 11.82 -5.84 0.04
N PHE A 25 11.71 -4.54 0.31
CA PHE A 25 10.63 -3.73 -0.23
C PHE A 25 11.07 -2.29 -0.48
N HIS A 26 10.27 -1.59 -1.28
CA HIS A 26 10.32 -0.14 -1.44
C HIS A 26 8.91 0.42 -1.40
N ILE A 27 8.77 1.63 -0.87
CA ILE A 27 7.51 2.37 -0.86
C ILE A 27 7.69 3.56 -1.78
N ASP A 28 6.90 3.59 -2.85
CA ASP A 28 6.88 4.70 -3.81
C ASP A 28 5.98 5.83 -3.29
N GLU A 29 4.84 5.47 -2.71
CA GLU A 29 3.90 6.39 -2.10
C GLU A 29 3.27 5.79 -0.83
N LEU A 30 3.20 6.60 0.22
CA LEU A 30 2.46 6.29 1.44
C LEU A 30 1.67 7.54 1.82
N SER A 31 0.43 7.62 1.35
CA SER A 31 -0.46 8.75 1.59
C SER A 31 -1.87 8.26 1.91
N ILE A 32 -2.73 9.14 2.44
CA ILE A 32 -4.14 8.83 2.68
C ILE A 32 -4.92 8.49 1.40
N PHE A 33 -4.36 8.76 0.22
CA PHE A 33 -5.00 8.52 -1.08
C PHE A 33 -4.46 7.28 -1.78
N LYS A 34 -3.22 6.89 -1.50
CA LYS A 34 -2.58 5.79 -2.21
C LYS A 34 -1.41 5.20 -1.43
N PHE A 35 -1.38 3.87 -1.39
CA PHE A 35 -0.25 3.08 -0.94
C PHE A 35 0.30 2.34 -2.15
N SER A 36 1.55 2.61 -2.52
CA SER A 36 2.19 1.93 -3.65
C SER A 36 3.66 1.69 -3.42
N GLY A 37 4.19 0.66 -4.08
CA GLY A 37 5.57 0.24 -3.96
C GLY A 37 5.79 -1.13 -4.55
N TRP A 38 6.80 -1.82 -4.03
CA TRP A 38 7.06 -3.22 -4.35
C TRP A 38 7.57 -3.98 -3.15
N VAL A 39 7.35 -5.29 -3.13
CA VAL A 39 7.87 -6.17 -2.09
C VAL A 39 8.23 -7.53 -2.64
N PHE A 40 9.37 -8.04 -2.19
CA PHE A 40 9.90 -9.33 -2.54
C PHE A 40 10.25 -10.10 -1.27
N LYS A 41 9.69 -11.28 -1.07
CA LYS A 41 10.07 -12.18 0.03
C LYS A 41 11.41 -12.83 -0.32
N ASN A 42 12.41 -12.68 0.56
CA ASN A 42 13.79 -13.09 0.23
C ASN A 42 14.04 -14.61 0.35
N SER A 43 13.01 -15.43 0.58
CA SER A 43 13.15 -16.83 1.01
C SER A 43 12.38 -17.87 0.19
N SER A 44 12.04 -17.62 -1.07
CA SER A 44 11.29 -18.57 -1.89
C SER A 44 11.92 -18.59 -3.28
N THR A 45 12.37 -19.68 -3.92
CA THR A 45 11.90 -21.08 -4.10
C THR A 45 10.46 -21.25 -4.54
N SER A 46 9.61 -20.25 -4.38
CA SER A 46 8.22 -20.22 -4.86
C SER A 46 8.05 -18.91 -5.63
N GLU A 47 7.48 -19.03 -6.83
CA GLU A 47 7.16 -17.96 -7.77
C GLU A 47 5.89 -17.20 -7.37
N GLU A 48 5.35 -17.44 -6.17
CA GLU A 48 4.07 -16.88 -5.75
C GLU A 48 4.18 -15.40 -5.38
N SER A 49 3.23 -14.60 -5.88
CA SER A 49 3.09 -13.19 -5.52
C SER A 49 2.92 -13.03 -4.01
N CYS A 50 3.64 -12.06 -3.44
CA CYS A 50 3.53 -11.74 -2.02
C CYS A 50 2.20 -11.03 -1.75
N PHE A 51 1.58 -11.30 -0.60
CA PHE A 51 0.42 -10.56 -0.14
C PHE A 51 0.86 -9.49 0.86
N VAL A 52 0.47 -8.24 0.61
CA VAL A 52 0.83 -7.08 1.44
C VAL A 52 -0.38 -6.60 2.18
N SER A 53 -0.25 -6.34 3.48
CA SER A 53 -1.26 -5.60 4.23
C SER A 53 -0.64 -4.52 5.10
N PHE A 54 -1.41 -3.46 5.34
CA PHE A 54 -1.04 -2.35 6.20
C PHE A 54 -2.09 -2.23 7.30
N LYS A 55 -1.66 -2.17 8.56
CA LYS A 55 -2.55 -2.12 9.72
C LYS A 55 -2.17 -0.99 10.67
N LEU A 56 -3.17 -0.40 11.31
CA LEU A 56 -3.03 0.58 12.39
C LEU A 56 -3.82 0.05 13.60
N ASN A 57 -3.18 -0.16 14.75
CA ASN A 57 -3.83 -0.65 15.97
C ASN A 57 -4.76 -1.85 15.73
N ASN A 58 -4.30 -2.83 14.93
CA ASN A 58 -5.02 -4.03 14.48
C ASN A 58 -6.13 -3.81 13.44
N ALA A 59 -6.53 -2.58 13.12
CA ALA A 59 -7.43 -2.29 12.01
C ALA A 59 -6.68 -2.37 10.68
N THR A 60 -7.23 -3.08 9.70
CA THR A 60 -6.67 -3.16 8.33
C THR A 60 -6.96 -1.86 7.59
N ILE A 61 -5.91 -1.18 7.16
CA ILE A 61 -5.99 -0.01 6.28
C ILE A 61 -6.19 -0.49 4.84
N CYS A 62 -5.37 -1.43 4.39
CA CYS A 62 -5.52 -2.05 3.08
C CYS A 62 -4.78 -3.38 3.02
N GLU A 63 -5.17 -4.20 2.04
CA GLU A 63 -4.50 -5.43 1.69
C GLU A 63 -4.57 -5.64 0.17
N THR A 64 -3.49 -6.15 -0.41
CA THR A 64 -3.38 -6.30 -1.86
C THR A 64 -2.28 -7.30 -2.23
N PRO A 65 -2.47 -8.13 -3.28
CA PRO A 65 -1.38 -8.90 -3.84
C PRO A 65 -0.36 -7.96 -4.52
N ALA A 66 0.92 -8.21 -4.26
CA ALA A 66 2.02 -7.59 -4.96
C ALA A 66 2.30 -8.37 -6.25
N SER A 67 1.48 -8.14 -7.27
CA SER A 67 1.51 -8.84 -8.56
C SER A 67 1.66 -7.90 -9.76
N ILE A 68 1.77 -6.58 -9.55
CA ILE A 68 1.95 -5.61 -10.63
C ILE A 68 3.37 -5.77 -11.19
N PHE A 69 3.45 -6.01 -12.51
CA PHE A 69 4.72 -6.15 -13.20
C PHE A 69 5.48 -4.83 -13.29
N ARG A 70 6.79 -4.90 -13.06
CA ARG A 70 7.73 -3.78 -13.10
C ARG A 70 9.02 -4.18 -13.81
N GLU A 71 9.22 -3.60 -15.00
CA GLU A 71 10.40 -3.82 -15.84
C GLU A 71 11.72 -3.46 -15.14
N ASP A 72 11.71 -2.40 -14.30
CA ASP A 72 12.90 -1.97 -13.55
C ASP A 72 13.36 -3.00 -12.51
N LEU A 73 12.41 -3.77 -11.96
CA LEU A 73 12.68 -4.83 -10.98
C LEU A 73 13.14 -6.11 -11.65
N GLU A 74 12.53 -6.49 -12.77
CA GLU A 74 12.97 -7.62 -13.59
C GLU A 74 14.41 -7.42 -14.08
N THR A 75 14.70 -6.23 -14.65
CA THR A 75 16.05 -5.88 -15.13
C THR A 75 17.09 -5.87 -13.99
N SER A 76 16.65 -5.61 -12.76
CA SER A 76 17.51 -5.61 -11.57
C SER A 76 17.68 -7.01 -10.93
N GLY A 77 17.02 -8.04 -11.46
CA GLY A 77 17.05 -9.40 -10.93
C GLY A 77 16.28 -9.58 -9.62
N ILE A 78 15.28 -8.74 -9.35
CA ILE A 78 14.41 -8.85 -8.16
C ILE A 78 13.15 -9.65 -8.53
N GLY A 79 13.12 -10.91 -8.13
CA GLY A 79 12.02 -11.83 -8.48
C GLY A 79 11.82 -11.97 -9.98
N ASN A 80 10.57 -12.12 -10.43
CA ASN A 80 10.15 -12.13 -11.83
C ASN A 80 9.61 -10.76 -12.30
N GLY A 81 9.92 -9.67 -11.58
CA GLY A 81 9.37 -8.33 -11.83
C GLY A 81 7.91 -8.12 -11.41
N ALA A 82 7.11 -9.17 -11.19
CA ALA A 82 5.71 -9.10 -10.75
C ALA A 82 5.59 -9.02 -9.22
N CYS A 83 6.11 -7.93 -8.65
CA CYS A 83 6.16 -7.70 -7.21
C CYS A 83 5.74 -6.29 -6.78
N GLY A 84 5.15 -5.50 -7.70
CA GLY A 84 4.59 -4.19 -7.43
C GLY A 84 3.19 -4.27 -6.83
N PHE A 85 2.82 -3.24 -6.06
CA PHE A 85 1.46 -3.05 -5.54
C PHE A 85 1.04 -1.58 -5.62
N SER A 86 -0.27 -1.37 -5.74
CA SER A 86 -0.90 -0.04 -5.74
C SER A 86 -2.35 -0.18 -5.28
N VAL A 87 -2.68 0.41 -4.14
CA VAL A 87 -4.00 0.27 -3.53
C VAL A 87 -4.43 1.57 -2.86
N GLU A 88 -5.73 1.89 -2.96
CA GLU A 88 -6.35 2.98 -2.21
C GLU A 88 -6.56 2.51 -0.75
N PRO A 89 -6.01 3.22 0.24
CA PRO A 89 -6.18 2.84 1.64
C PRO A 89 -7.60 3.15 2.14
N ASN A 90 -8.07 2.40 3.13
CA ASN A 90 -9.21 2.81 3.93
C ASN A 90 -8.81 4.00 4.81
N TRP A 91 -9.00 5.20 4.26
CA TRP A 91 -8.63 6.45 4.89
C TRP A 91 -9.38 6.70 6.21
N GLN A 92 -10.56 6.11 6.40
CA GLN A 92 -11.39 6.31 7.59
C GLN A 92 -10.77 5.73 8.87
N VAL A 93 -9.79 4.83 8.72
CA VAL A 93 -9.03 4.25 9.84
C VAL A 93 -7.96 5.23 10.35
N LEU A 94 -7.57 6.22 9.54
CA LEU A 94 -6.49 7.16 9.87
C LEU A 94 -7.03 8.38 10.61
N GLU A 95 -6.25 8.86 11.58
CA GLU A 95 -6.55 10.07 12.34
C GLU A 95 -5.67 11.24 11.91
N GLU A 96 -6.10 12.47 12.23
CA GLU A 96 -5.23 13.64 12.08
C GLU A 96 -3.98 13.50 12.96
N GLY A 97 -2.82 13.83 12.39
CA GLY A 97 -1.54 13.70 13.08
C GLY A 97 -0.78 12.44 12.65
N GLU A 98 0.04 11.92 13.56
CA GLU A 98 0.95 10.81 13.27
C GLU A 98 0.28 9.45 13.50
N ASN A 99 0.21 8.65 12.44
CA ASN A 99 -0.31 7.28 12.47
C ASN A 99 0.85 6.29 12.32
N VAL A 100 0.96 5.33 13.24
CA VAL A 100 1.98 4.27 13.17
C VAL A 100 1.41 3.09 12.39
N VAL A 101 1.70 3.05 11.09
CA VAL A 101 1.22 2.02 10.17
C VAL A 101 2.21 0.87 10.11
N VAL A 102 1.76 -0.35 10.40
CA VAL A 102 2.58 -1.56 10.33
C VAL A 102 2.31 -2.28 9.01
N MET A 103 3.35 -2.53 8.24
CA MET A 103 3.31 -3.36 7.04
C MET A 103 3.56 -4.82 7.38
N TYR A 104 2.77 -5.69 6.78
CA TYR A 104 2.85 -7.13 6.84
C TYR A 104 3.08 -7.70 5.43
N VAL A 105 3.86 -8.77 5.36
CA VAL A 105 4.08 -9.55 4.15
C VAL A 105 3.73 -10.99 4.50
N ASN A 106 2.71 -11.54 3.84
CA ASN A 106 2.15 -12.86 4.16
C ASN A 106 1.92 -13.02 5.68
N ASP A 107 1.23 -12.04 6.28
CA ASP A 107 0.92 -11.95 7.71
C ASP A 107 2.10 -11.85 8.69
N VAL A 108 3.33 -11.78 8.18
CA VAL A 108 4.51 -11.49 9.00
C VAL A 108 4.75 -9.98 9.01
N PRO A 109 4.76 -9.31 10.18
CA PRO A 109 4.99 -7.88 10.23
C PRO A 109 6.46 -7.59 9.88
N VAL A 110 6.72 -6.66 8.96
CA VAL A 110 8.07 -6.38 8.44
C VAL A 110 8.59 -4.98 8.74
N HIS A 111 7.71 -3.99 8.89
CA HIS A 111 8.10 -2.60 9.09
C HIS A 111 6.99 -1.75 9.72
N SER A 112 7.37 -0.67 10.40
CA SER A 112 6.45 0.37 10.88
C SER A 112 6.80 1.70 10.24
N PHE A 113 5.81 2.34 9.63
CA PHE A 113 5.90 3.67 9.04
C PHE A 113 5.19 4.67 9.93
N ARG A 114 5.71 5.91 9.95
CA ARG A 114 5.00 7.06 10.49
C ARG A 114 4.34 7.78 9.32
N LEU A 115 3.02 7.73 9.26
CA LEU A 115 2.22 8.44 8.27
C LEU A 115 1.58 9.65 8.94
N THR A 116 2.02 10.85 8.57
CA THR A 116 1.39 12.09 9.03
C THR A 116 0.23 12.45 8.11
N VAL A 117 -0.97 12.56 8.68
CA VAL A 117 -2.20 12.96 7.98
C VAL A 117 -2.61 14.33 8.48
N THR A 118 -2.93 15.23 7.57
CA THR A 118 -3.42 16.58 7.88
C THR A 118 -4.94 16.65 7.83
N ASN A 119 -5.53 17.59 8.56
CA ASN A 119 -6.96 17.89 8.45
C ASN A 119 -7.41 18.14 7.00
N LYS A 120 -6.60 18.90 6.24
CA LYS A 120 -6.86 19.16 4.81
C LYS A 120 -6.94 17.89 3.99
N GLN A 121 -6.05 16.92 4.23
CA GLN A 121 -6.06 15.64 3.53
C GLN A 121 -7.30 14.83 3.87
N LEU A 122 -7.75 14.83 5.13
CA LEU A 122 -9.01 14.20 5.55
C LEU A 122 -10.21 14.85 4.87
N MET A 123 -10.27 16.19 4.84
CA MET A 123 -11.34 16.93 4.15
C MET A 123 -11.41 16.60 2.65
N VAL A 124 -10.26 16.48 1.99
CA VAL A 124 -10.19 16.09 0.58
C VAL A 124 -10.66 14.65 0.39
N ALA A 125 -10.23 13.71 1.23
CA ALA A 125 -10.66 12.31 1.15
C ALA A 125 -12.18 12.17 1.34
N MET A 126 -12.73 12.85 2.36
CA MET A 126 -14.18 12.93 2.60
C MET A 126 -14.93 13.47 1.39
N THR A 127 -14.46 14.59 0.84
CA THR A 127 -15.09 15.22 -0.32
C THR A 127 -15.07 14.30 -1.54
N SER A 128 -13.96 13.63 -1.81
CA SER A 128 -13.85 12.65 -2.90
C SER A 128 -14.81 11.47 -2.71
N GLN A 129 -14.97 10.96 -1.48
CA GLN A 129 -15.92 9.88 -1.19
C GLN A 129 -17.37 10.34 -1.41
N ILE A 130 -17.72 11.56 -1.02
CA ILE A 130 -19.05 12.14 -1.29
C ILE A 130 -19.32 12.20 -2.78
N HIS A 131 -18.37 12.72 -3.57
CA HIS A 131 -18.52 12.77 -5.03
C HIS A 131 -18.73 11.38 -5.63
N ARG A 132 -17.95 10.38 -5.19
CA ARG A 132 -18.09 8.99 -5.64
C ARG A 132 -19.48 8.42 -5.33
N GLN A 133 -20.01 8.66 -4.13
CA GLN A 133 -21.35 8.21 -3.75
C GLN A 133 -22.45 8.88 -4.57
N ILE A 134 -22.30 10.16 -4.89
CA ILE A 134 -23.22 10.89 -5.78
C ILE A 134 -23.23 10.27 -7.18
N GLU A 135 -22.06 9.96 -7.74
CA GLU A 135 -21.97 9.35 -9.07
C GLU A 135 -22.59 7.95 -9.09
N LEU A 136 -22.34 7.12 -8.07
CA LEU A 136 -22.97 5.80 -7.94
C LEU A 136 -24.50 5.91 -7.86
N ALA A 137 -25.02 6.80 -7.03
CA ALA A 137 -26.46 7.02 -6.92
C ALA A 137 -27.09 7.50 -8.25
N LYS A 138 -26.39 8.37 -9.00
CA LYS A 138 -26.85 8.79 -10.34
C LYS A 138 -26.92 7.60 -11.29
N THR A 139 -25.89 6.75 -11.32
CA THR A 139 -25.87 5.58 -12.21
C THR A 139 -26.99 4.59 -11.90
N GLU A 140 -27.24 4.31 -10.62
CA GLU A 140 -28.32 3.41 -10.18
C GLU A 140 -29.70 3.94 -10.59
N ILE A 141 -29.93 5.26 -10.45
CA ILE A 141 -31.19 5.88 -10.88
C ILE A 141 -31.37 5.72 -12.40
N ILE A 142 -30.34 5.96 -13.20
CA ILE A 142 -30.41 5.85 -14.67
C ILE A 142 -30.72 4.41 -15.08
N GLU A 143 -30.05 3.42 -14.50
CA GLU A 143 -30.32 1.99 -14.77
C GLU A 143 -31.75 1.59 -14.39
N SER A 144 -32.25 2.08 -13.25
CA SER A 144 -33.63 1.81 -12.80
C SER A 144 -34.70 2.37 -13.76
N ILE A 145 -34.42 3.52 -14.41
CA ILE A 145 -35.30 4.11 -15.41
C ILE A 145 -35.20 3.36 -16.74
N SER A 146 -34.00 2.98 -17.17
CA SER A 146 -33.77 2.29 -18.44
C SER A 146 -34.25 0.83 -18.46
N SER A 147 -34.47 0.22 -17.28
CA SER A 147 -34.97 -1.15 -17.13
C SER A 147 -36.50 -1.26 -17.15
N LYS A 148 -37.23 -0.15 -17.31
CA LYS A 148 -38.68 -0.07 -17.49
C LYS A 148 -39.05 0.33 -18.91
#